data_AF-A0A932NNE6-F1
#
_entry.id   AF-A0A932NNE6-F1
#
_cell.length_a   1.000
_cell.length_b   1.000
_cell.length_c   1.000
_cell.angle_alpha   90.00
_cell.angle_beta   90.00
_cell.angle_gamma   90.00
#
_symmetry.space_group_name_H-M   'P 1'
#
loop_
_entity.id
_entity.type
_entity.pdbx_description
1 polymer ?
#
loop_
_entity_poly.entity_id
_entity_poly.type
_entity_poly.pdbx_seq_one_letter_code
_entity_poly.pdbx_strand_id
1 'polypeptide(L)'
;MCELFAAHRCQGAGTYFHQALTPVLVAPGKPDVIALPPAFIRPQDGHDKQDCEIAAAKRWLHQHAEHYRGMKITILGDDLYCQQPFCELLLSHGFNFILVCTLESHPTLYEWIDTLAAAGDLPQFSLTRWNGRFRDVYTYRYASAVPLRDGEDALSVNWCELTVTTKRTGPCCIAMRLRPYEDLRLQE
;
A
#
# COMPACT_ATOMS: atom_id res chain seq x y z
N MET A 1 -6.10 -1.62 -3.94
CA MET A 1 -7.19 -0.79 -4.49
C MET A 1 -7.49 -1.29 -5.91
N CYS A 2 -8.72 -1.19 -6.41
CA CYS A 2 -9.05 -1.62 -7.77
C CYS A 2 -9.47 -0.38 -8.58
N GLU A 3 -8.83 -0.12 -9.72
CA GLU A 3 -9.30 0.88 -10.68
C GLU A 3 -10.35 0.23 -11.58
N LEU A 4 -11.51 0.89 -11.74
CA LEU A 4 -12.53 0.46 -12.70
C LEU A 4 -12.59 1.46 -13.85
N PHE A 5 -12.41 0.95 -15.07
CA PHE A 5 -12.61 1.69 -16.31
C PHE A 5 -13.96 1.30 -16.94
N ALA A 6 -14.89 2.25 -17.03
CA ALA A 6 -16.11 2.08 -17.80
C ALA A 6 -15.96 2.81 -19.14
N ALA A 7 -15.96 2.07 -20.25
CA ALA A 7 -15.87 2.63 -21.61
C ALA A 7 -17.23 2.55 -22.31
N HIS A 8 -17.73 3.69 -22.78
CA HIS A 8 -18.91 3.77 -23.63
C HIS A 8 -18.48 4.03 -25.08
N ARG A 9 -18.89 3.14 -26.00
CA ARG A 9 -18.60 3.27 -27.43
C ARG A 9 -19.91 3.50 -28.19
N CYS A 10 -20.08 4.70 -28.73
CA CYS A 10 -21.11 4.95 -29.74
C CYS A 10 -20.55 4.63 -31.13
N GLN A 11 -21.30 3.94 -31.98
CA GLN A 11 -20.88 3.78 -33.38
C GLN A 11 -20.94 5.16 -34.08
N GLY A 12 -19.79 5.65 -34.55
CA GLY A 12 -19.65 6.93 -35.27
C GLY A 12 -19.35 8.16 -34.40
N ALA A 13 -19.41 8.05 -33.07
CA ALA A 13 -19.01 9.10 -32.12
C ALA A 13 -17.96 8.54 -31.16
N GLY A 14 -16.98 9.35 -30.75
CA GLY A 14 -15.79 8.93 -30.01
C GLY A 14 -16.04 7.99 -28.81
N THR A 15 -14.99 7.28 -28.38
CA THR A 15 -15.04 6.46 -27.16
C THR A 15 -14.86 7.36 -25.94
N TYR A 16 -15.80 7.31 -25.00
CA TYR A 16 -15.72 8.02 -23.72
C TYR A 16 -15.42 7.02 -22.61
N PHE A 17 -14.59 7.42 -21.65
CA PHE A 17 -14.28 6.61 -20.47
C PHE A 17 -14.48 7.42 -19.19
N HIS A 18 -14.92 6.73 -18.15
CA HIS A 18 -14.91 7.24 -16.78
C HIS A 18 -13.95 6.40 -15.94
N GLN A 19 -13.09 7.08 -15.20
CA GLN A 19 -12.20 6.47 -14.23
C GLN A 19 -12.77 6.66 -12.83
N ALA A 20 -12.69 5.61 -12.02
CA ALA A 20 -13.09 5.66 -10.63
C ALA A 20 -12.16 4.83 -9.76
N LEU A 21 -11.83 5.39 -8.61
CA LEU A 21 -11.25 4.70 -7.49
C LEU A 21 -12.31 3.82 -6.84
N THR A 22 -12.09 2.50 -6.77
CA THR A 22 -13.03 1.58 -6.12
C THR A 22 -12.37 0.91 -4.91
N PRO A 23 -12.60 1.43 -3.70
CA PRO A 23 -12.11 0.77 -2.50
C PRO A 23 -12.96 -0.46 -2.21
N VAL A 24 -12.29 -1.51 -1.73
CA VAL A 24 -12.92 -2.77 -1.33
C VAL A 24 -12.42 -3.15 0.06
N LEU A 25 -13.33 -3.68 0.88
CA LEU A 25 -13.01 -4.21 2.19
C LEU A 25 -12.90 -5.73 2.11
N VAL A 26 -11.79 -6.24 2.64
CA VAL A 26 -11.48 -7.68 2.73
C VAL A 26 -11.01 -8.00 4.14
N ALA A 27 -11.17 -9.26 4.56
CA ALA A 27 -10.69 -9.74 5.85
C ALA A 27 -9.90 -11.05 5.69
N PRO A 28 -8.74 -11.21 6.34
CA PRO A 28 -8.00 -12.47 6.30
C PRO A 28 -8.86 -13.67 6.70
N GLY A 29 -8.77 -14.75 5.93
CA GLY A 29 -9.55 -15.98 6.17
C GLY A 29 -11.03 -15.89 5.79
N LYS A 30 -11.49 -14.76 5.23
CA LYS A 30 -12.83 -14.61 4.66
C LYS A 30 -12.72 -14.55 3.13
N PRO A 31 -13.55 -15.31 2.39
CA PRO A 31 -13.56 -15.25 0.93
C PRO A 31 -14.32 -14.03 0.40
N ASP A 32 -15.13 -13.38 1.24
CA ASP A 32 -16.02 -12.28 0.85
C ASP A 32 -15.27 -10.96 0.65
N VAL A 33 -15.72 -10.20 -0.35
CA VAL A 33 -15.24 -8.86 -0.67
C VAL A 33 -16.42 -7.90 -0.62
N ILE A 34 -16.32 -6.85 0.18
CA ILE A 34 -17.36 -5.82 0.29
C ILE A 34 -16.91 -4.59 -0.52
N ALA A 35 -17.64 -4.28 -1.59
CA ALA A 35 -17.40 -3.06 -2.35
C ALA A 35 -17.85 -1.83 -1.55
N LEU A 36 -17.02 -0.79 -1.53
CA LEU A 36 -17.33 0.49 -0.89
C LEU A 36 -17.73 1.52 -1.95
N PRO A 37 -18.36 2.65 -1.56
CA PRO A 37 -18.70 3.71 -2.50
C PRO A 37 -17.46 4.18 -3.29
N PRO A 38 -17.54 4.25 -4.63
CA PRO A 38 -16.39 4.66 -5.44
C PRO A 38 -16.16 6.17 -5.38
N ALA A 39 -14.92 6.61 -5.65
CA ALA A 39 -14.60 8.01 -5.90
C ALA A 39 -14.21 8.22 -7.37
N PHE A 40 -15.03 8.97 -8.11
CA PHE A 40 -14.76 9.26 -9.52
C PHE A 40 -13.52 10.16 -9.68
N ILE A 41 -12.65 9.80 -10.61
CA ILE A 41 -11.50 10.61 -11.01
C ILE A 41 -12.00 11.54 -12.12
N ARG A 42 -12.26 12.79 -11.78
CA ARG A 42 -12.80 13.79 -12.71
C ARG A 42 -12.36 15.20 -12.29
N PRO A 43 -12.18 16.15 -13.23
CA PRO A 43 -11.93 17.55 -12.88
C PRO A 43 -12.88 18.02 -11.78
N GLN A 44 -12.31 18.59 -10.72
CA GLN A 44 -13.09 19.18 -9.64
C GLN A 44 -13.22 20.68 -9.91
N ASP A 45 -14.39 21.24 -9.62
CA ASP A 45 -14.63 22.67 -9.80
C ASP A 45 -13.64 23.47 -8.96
N GLY A 46 -13.00 24.48 -9.57
CA GLY A 46 -11.99 25.31 -8.91
C GLY A 46 -10.56 24.74 -8.90
N HIS A 47 -10.30 23.64 -9.60
CA HIS A 47 -8.96 23.08 -9.77
C HIS A 47 -8.48 23.17 -11.23
N ASP A 48 -7.37 23.89 -11.46
CA ASP A 48 -6.74 24.00 -12.79
C ASP A 48 -6.06 22.69 -13.24
N LYS A 49 -5.71 21.83 -12.27
CA LYS A 49 -5.05 20.54 -12.51
C LYS A 49 -6.07 19.42 -12.66
N GLN A 50 -5.85 18.56 -13.66
CA GLN A 50 -6.60 17.31 -13.83
C GLN A 50 -6.56 16.46 -12.55
N ASP A 51 -7.69 15.85 -12.24
CA ASP A 51 -7.81 14.95 -11.09
C ASP A 51 -6.98 13.67 -11.32
N CYS A 52 -6.60 13.02 -10.23
CA CYS A 52 -5.79 11.81 -10.28
C CYS A 52 -6.21 10.83 -9.19
N GLU A 53 -5.74 9.58 -9.31
CA GLU A 53 -6.10 8.49 -8.40
C GLU A 53 -5.82 8.84 -6.92
N ILE A 54 -4.67 9.47 -6.64
CA ILE A 54 -4.32 9.87 -5.28
C ILE A 54 -5.18 11.01 -4.75
N ALA A 55 -5.58 11.96 -5.60
CA ALA A 55 -6.48 13.03 -5.21
C ALA A 55 -7.89 12.48 -4.93
N ALA A 56 -8.40 11.56 -5.77
CA ALA A 56 -9.62 10.83 -5.51
C ALA A 56 -9.57 10.02 -4.20
N ALA A 57 -8.42 9.39 -3.89
CA ALA A 57 -8.23 8.64 -2.65
C ALA A 57 -8.26 9.53 -1.41
N LYS A 58 -7.58 10.68 -1.44
CA LYS A 58 -7.64 11.68 -0.35
C LYS A 58 -9.07 12.16 -0.14
N ARG A 59 -9.79 12.46 -1.23
CA ARG A 59 -11.19 12.89 -1.19
C ARG A 59 -12.09 11.80 -0.58
N TRP A 60 -11.88 10.55 -0.96
CA TRP A 60 -12.61 9.41 -0.40
C TRP A 60 -12.36 9.27 1.11
N LEU A 61 -11.11 9.39 1.54
CA LEU A 61 -10.74 9.33 2.96
C LEU A 61 -11.40 10.46 3.76
N HIS A 62 -11.34 11.70 3.29
CA HIS A 62 -11.98 12.82 4.00
C HIS A 62 -13.49 12.63 4.18
N GLN A 63 -14.15 11.99 3.21
CA GLN A 63 -15.59 11.76 3.26
C GLN A 63 -15.97 10.54 4.14
N HIS A 64 -15.17 9.47 4.14
CA HIS A 64 -15.59 8.19 4.70
C HIS A 64 -14.76 7.70 5.88
N ALA A 65 -13.55 8.23 6.11
CA ALA A 65 -12.62 7.67 7.09
C ALA A 65 -13.17 7.71 8.52
N GLU A 66 -13.95 8.73 8.87
CA GLU A 66 -14.62 8.84 10.17
C GLU A 66 -15.48 7.61 10.49
N HIS A 67 -16.22 7.11 9.50
CA HIS A 67 -17.10 5.96 9.65
C HIS A 67 -16.34 4.69 10.04
N TYR A 68 -15.10 4.56 9.60
CA TYR A 68 -14.25 3.40 9.86
C TYR A 68 -13.26 3.61 11.02
N ARG A 69 -13.30 4.78 11.68
CA ARG A 69 -12.41 5.07 12.79
C ARG A 69 -12.65 4.06 13.93
N GLY A 70 -11.58 3.56 14.53
CA GLY A 70 -11.63 2.58 15.62
C GLY A 70 -11.71 1.11 15.15
N MET A 71 -12.00 0.83 13.88
CA MET A 71 -12.03 -0.53 13.33
C MET A 71 -10.64 -1.11 13.01
N LYS A 72 -9.57 -0.38 13.32
CA LYS A 72 -8.16 -0.75 13.03
C LYS A 72 -7.92 -1.13 11.57
N ILE A 73 -8.56 -0.42 10.63
CA ILE A 73 -8.43 -0.67 9.19
C ILE A 73 -6.97 -0.55 8.75
N THR A 74 -6.54 -1.44 7.87
CA THR A 74 -5.25 -1.38 7.17
C THR A 74 -5.49 -1.11 5.69
N ILE A 75 -5.01 0.03 5.19
CA ILE A 75 -5.12 0.41 3.78
C ILE A 75 -4.05 -0.31 2.96
N LEU A 76 -4.47 -0.90 1.85
CA LEU A 76 -3.60 -1.57 0.88
C LEU A 76 -3.55 -0.79 -0.43
N GLY A 77 -2.35 -0.47 -0.90
CA GLY A 77 -2.11 0.30 -2.13
C GLY A 77 -0.80 -0.10 -2.79
N ASP A 78 -0.67 0.25 -4.06
CA ASP A 78 0.59 0.13 -4.78
C ASP A 78 1.54 1.31 -4.46
N ASP A 79 2.60 1.41 -5.26
CA ASP A 79 3.67 2.40 -5.13
C ASP A 79 3.19 3.85 -5.27
N LEU A 80 2.12 4.08 -6.04
CA LEU A 80 1.59 5.43 -6.24
C LEU A 80 1.08 6.06 -4.94
N TYR A 81 0.60 5.23 -4.02
CA TYR A 81 0.11 5.68 -2.72
C TYR A 81 1.21 5.85 -1.68
N CYS A 82 2.37 5.27 -1.92
CA CYS A 82 3.48 5.28 -0.98
C CYS A 82 4.20 6.62 -1.05
N GLN A 83 3.56 7.67 -0.51
CA GLN A 83 4.15 8.99 -0.38
C GLN A 83 3.79 9.57 0.98
N GLN A 84 4.75 10.27 1.58
CA GLN A 84 4.61 10.77 2.96
C GLN A 84 3.30 11.53 3.22
N PRO A 85 2.85 12.49 2.37
CA PRO A 85 1.61 13.22 2.64
C PRO A 85 0.36 12.32 2.65
N PHE A 86 0.37 11.22 1.89
CA PHE A 86 -0.74 10.26 1.91
C PHE A 86 -0.65 9.36 3.14
N CYS A 87 0.54 8.87 3.48
CA CYS A 87 0.78 8.11 4.70
C CYS A 87 0.38 8.88 5.96
N GLU A 88 0.74 10.17 6.06
CA GLU A 88 0.36 11.04 7.17
C GLU A 88 -1.16 11.24 7.25
N LEU A 89 -1.85 11.36 6.11
CA LEU A 89 -3.31 11.43 6.08
C LEU A 89 -3.95 10.13 6.59
N LEU A 90 -3.42 8.97 6.23
CA LEU A 90 -3.91 7.70 6.77
C LEU A 90 -3.76 7.64 8.29
N LEU A 91 -2.62 8.11 8.81
CA LEU A 91 -2.34 8.13 10.24
C LEU A 91 -3.21 9.11 11.00
N SER A 92 -3.50 10.29 10.44
CA SER A 92 -4.39 11.27 11.07
C SER A 92 -5.82 10.75 11.21
N HIS A 93 -6.24 9.83 10.35
CA HIS A 93 -7.52 9.11 10.47
C HIS A 93 -7.45 7.85 11.35
N GLY A 94 -6.27 7.49 11.87
CA GLY A 94 -6.07 6.32 12.73
C GLY A 94 -6.00 4.99 11.97
N PHE A 95 -5.70 5.03 10.66
CA PHE A 95 -5.53 3.84 9.84
C PHE A 95 -4.08 3.34 9.84
N ASN A 96 -3.95 2.02 9.68
CA ASN A 96 -2.68 1.38 9.33
C ASN A 96 -2.55 1.32 7.80
N PHE A 97 -1.35 1.02 7.30
CA PHE A 97 -1.15 0.87 5.87
C PHE A 97 -0.07 -0.16 5.51
N ILE A 98 -0.29 -0.82 4.38
CA ILE A 98 0.69 -1.65 3.68
C ILE A 98 0.67 -1.15 2.24
N LEU A 99 1.70 -0.38 1.88
CA LEU A 99 1.84 0.22 0.57
C LEU A 99 3.11 -0.34 -0.06
N VAL A 100 3.04 -0.69 -1.34
CA VAL A 100 4.23 -1.10 -2.09
C VAL A 100 5.18 0.10 -2.15
N CYS A 101 6.48 -0.12 -1.99
CA CYS A 101 7.50 0.87 -2.34
C CYS A 101 8.45 0.24 -3.34
N THR A 102 8.76 0.93 -4.43
CA THR A 102 9.79 0.49 -5.39
C THR A 102 11.11 1.20 -5.14
N LEU A 103 12.20 0.59 -5.62
CA LEU A 103 13.53 1.22 -5.57
C LEU A 103 13.56 2.56 -6.33
N GLU A 104 12.84 2.63 -7.46
CA GLU A 104 12.80 3.82 -8.31
C GLU A 104 12.10 5.00 -7.63
N SER A 105 11.04 4.74 -6.88
CA SER A 105 10.28 5.78 -6.16
C SER A 105 10.87 6.14 -4.79
N HIS A 106 11.57 5.21 -4.13
CA HIS A 106 12.10 5.38 -2.78
C HIS A 106 13.62 5.08 -2.68
N PRO A 107 14.48 5.76 -3.46
CA PRO A 107 15.90 5.46 -3.51
C PRO A 107 16.57 5.57 -2.13
N THR A 108 16.29 6.64 -1.38
CA THR A 108 16.84 6.87 -0.05
C THR A 108 16.46 5.76 0.93
N LEU A 109 15.22 5.28 0.90
CA LEU A 109 14.81 4.17 1.76
C LEU A 109 15.65 2.93 1.47
N TYR A 110 15.89 2.62 0.19
CA TYR A 110 16.66 1.44 -0.19
C TYR A 110 18.17 1.61 0.08
N GLU A 111 18.74 2.80 -0.03
CA GLU A 111 20.11 3.07 0.44
C GLU A 111 20.27 2.77 1.93
N TRP A 112 19.26 3.09 2.74
CA TRP A 112 19.21 2.71 4.15
C TRP A 112 19.12 1.19 4.33
N ILE A 113 18.26 0.51 3.56
CA ILE A 113 18.16 -0.96 3.59
C ILE A 113 19.47 -1.63 3.20
N ASP A 114 20.17 -1.11 2.18
CA ASP A 114 21.46 -1.64 1.73
C ASP A 114 22.54 -1.44 2.79
N THR A 115 22.52 -0.30 3.49
CA THR A 115 23.42 -0.04 4.63
C THR A 115 23.17 -1.02 5.78
N LEU A 116 21.91 -1.26 6.13
CA LEU A 116 21.53 -2.25 7.15
C LEU A 116 21.93 -3.67 6.73
N ALA A 117 21.74 -4.01 5.45
CA ALA A 117 22.12 -5.30 4.90
C ALA A 117 23.65 -5.50 4.96
N ALA A 118 24.43 -4.48 4.62
CA ALA A 118 25.89 -4.52 4.67
C ALA A 118 26.44 -4.64 6.10
N ALA A 119 25.73 -4.07 7.09
CA ALA A 119 26.05 -4.21 8.51
C ALA A 119 25.65 -5.57 9.10
N GLY A 120 24.83 -6.36 8.40
CA GLY A 120 24.24 -7.60 8.93
C GLY A 120 23.04 -7.37 9.84
N ASP A 121 22.55 -6.13 9.95
CA ASP A 121 21.43 -5.70 10.79
C ASP A 121 20.08 -5.74 10.07
N LEU A 122 19.97 -6.61 9.05
CA LEU A 122 18.75 -6.85 8.32
C LEU A 122 18.26 -8.29 8.54
N PRO A 123 17.41 -8.53 9.55
CA PRO A 123 16.91 -9.86 9.85
C PRO A 123 16.21 -10.50 8.65
N GLN A 124 16.50 -11.79 8.45
CA GLN A 124 15.89 -12.61 7.42
C GLN A 124 15.44 -13.95 8.00
N PHE A 125 14.27 -14.44 7.57
CA PHE A 125 13.83 -15.81 7.83
C PHE A 125 13.08 -16.40 6.63
N SER A 126 13.05 -17.73 6.53
CA SER A 126 12.36 -18.42 5.43
C SER A 126 11.39 -19.47 5.93
N LEU A 127 10.25 -19.58 5.26
CA LEU A 127 9.20 -20.57 5.50
C LEU A 127 8.97 -21.38 4.22
N THR A 128 8.87 -22.71 4.35
CA THR A 128 8.51 -23.56 3.21
C THR A 128 7.06 -23.99 3.34
N ARG A 129 6.25 -23.78 2.29
CA ARG A 129 4.84 -24.16 2.25
C ARG A 129 4.57 -25.13 1.10
N TRP A 130 3.84 -26.19 1.39
CA TRP A 130 3.30 -27.07 0.35
C TRP A 130 1.99 -26.48 -0.20
N ASN A 131 1.90 -26.29 -1.51
CA ASN A 131 0.71 -25.73 -2.17
C ASN A 131 -0.13 -26.80 -2.90
N GLY A 132 0.14 -28.08 -2.65
CA GLY A 132 -0.53 -29.21 -3.32
C GLY A 132 0.20 -29.72 -4.57
N ARG A 133 1.10 -28.94 -5.17
CA ARG A 133 1.85 -29.33 -6.38
C ARG A 133 3.37 -29.24 -6.20
N PHE A 134 3.85 -28.16 -5.57
CA PHE A 134 5.25 -27.92 -5.29
C PHE A 134 5.43 -27.24 -3.92
N ARG A 135 6.70 -27.17 -3.48
CA ARG A 135 7.08 -26.40 -2.30
C ARG A 135 7.40 -24.97 -2.74
N ASP A 136 6.70 -24.02 -2.15
CA ASP A 136 7.02 -22.61 -2.24
C ASP A 136 7.90 -22.22 -1.06
N VAL A 137 8.98 -21.49 -1.32
CA VAL A 137 9.84 -20.92 -0.28
C VAL A 137 9.53 -19.43 -0.18
N TYR A 138 9.07 -19.02 1.00
CA TYR A 138 8.79 -17.63 1.34
C TYR A 138 9.95 -17.13 2.18
N THR A 139 10.73 -16.19 1.65
CA THR A 139 11.80 -15.52 2.39
C THR A 139 11.34 -14.12 2.76
N TYR A 140 11.45 -13.78 4.04
CA TYR A 140 11.10 -12.47 4.57
C TYR A 140 12.38 -11.77 5.01
N ARG A 141 12.53 -10.51 4.62
CA ARG A 141 13.46 -9.54 5.20
C ARG A 141 12.64 -8.40 5.79
N TYR A 142 13.10 -7.80 6.89
CA TYR A 142 12.40 -6.67 7.46
C TYR A 142 13.35 -5.71 8.16
N ALA A 143 12.97 -4.44 8.16
CA ALA A 143 13.63 -3.38 8.90
C ALA A 143 12.56 -2.54 9.62
N SER A 144 12.87 -2.06 10.81
CA SER A 144 11.98 -1.19 11.56
C SER A 144 12.54 0.22 11.61
N ALA A 145 11.65 1.20 11.67
CA ALA A 145 11.98 2.62 11.84
C ALA A 145 12.93 3.21 10.77
N VAL A 146 12.74 2.82 9.50
CA VAL A 146 13.49 3.40 8.36
C VAL A 146 12.78 4.65 7.82
N PRO A 147 13.52 5.65 7.30
CA PRO A 147 12.91 6.85 6.73
C PRO A 147 12.22 6.51 5.40
N LEU A 148 10.98 7.00 5.22
CA LEU A 148 10.25 6.82 3.96
C LEU A 148 10.89 7.59 2.80
N ARG A 149 11.42 8.78 3.06
CA ARG A 149 12.06 9.65 2.07
C ARG A 149 13.26 10.35 2.69
N ASP A 150 13.97 11.12 1.89
CA ASP A 150 14.98 12.05 2.39
C ASP A 150 14.35 13.25 3.13
N GLY A 151 15.09 13.80 4.09
CA GLY A 151 14.71 14.94 4.92
C GLY A 151 14.57 14.61 6.41
N GLU A 152 14.79 15.63 7.26
CA GLU A 152 14.71 15.50 8.73
C GLU A 152 13.30 15.21 9.24
N ASP A 153 12.29 15.59 8.46
CA ASP A 153 10.87 15.37 8.75
C ASP A 153 10.34 14.07 8.12
N ALA A 154 11.23 13.18 7.66
CA ALA A 154 10.84 11.93 7.04
C ALA A 154 10.02 11.05 7.99
N LEU A 155 8.89 10.55 7.47
CA LEU A 155 8.07 9.61 8.23
C LEU A 155 8.84 8.30 8.45
N SER A 156 9.01 7.93 9.71
CA SER A 156 9.60 6.63 10.08
C SER A 156 8.59 5.50 9.88
N VAL A 157 8.95 4.54 9.03
CA VAL A 157 8.12 3.41 8.62
C VAL A 157 8.83 2.08 8.88
N ASN A 158 8.06 0.99 8.85
CA ASN A 158 8.65 -0.34 8.80
C ASN A 158 8.68 -0.79 7.35
N TRP A 159 9.72 -1.51 6.99
CA TRP A 159 9.91 -2.09 5.68
C TRP A 159 9.92 -3.61 5.81
N CYS A 160 9.31 -4.26 4.83
CA CYS A 160 9.32 -5.70 4.70
C CYS A 160 9.67 -6.00 3.25
N GLU A 161 10.26 -7.15 3.00
CA GLU A 161 10.36 -7.72 1.68
C GLU A 161 10.00 -9.18 1.81
N LEU A 162 8.96 -9.58 1.11
CA LEU A 162 8.69 -10.98 0.85
C LEU A 162 9.40 -11.37 -0.45
N THR A 163 9.93 -12.58 -0.55
CA THR A 163 10.35 -13.18 -1.80
C THR A 163 9.76 -14.57 -1.82
N VAL A 164 8.90 -14.83 -2.81
CA VAL A 164 8.34 -16.17 -3.03
C VAL A 164 9.12 -16.82 -4.17
N THR A 165 9.93 -17.81 -3.83
CA THR A 165 10.62 -18.61 -4.84
C THR A 165 9.81 -19.88 -5.10
N THR A 166 9.20 -19.92 -6.28
CA THR A 166 8.67 -21.15 -6.88
C THR A 166 9.70 -21.65 -7.90
N LYS A 167 9.72 -22.96 -8.22
CA LYS A 167 10.57 -23.50 -9.31
C LYS A 167 10.38 -22.82 -10.70
N ARG A 168 9.44 -21.89 -10.86
CA ARG A 168 9.04 -21.29 -12.15
C ARG A 168 8.94 -19.76 -12.16
N THR A 169 9.00 -19.09 -11.02
CA THR A 169 8.73 -17.64 -10.93
C THR A 169 9.72 -16.99 -9.97
N GLY A 170 10.34 -15.89 -10.41
CA GLY A 170 11.31 -15.11 -9.64
C GLY A 170 10.70 -14.39 -8.43
N PRO A 171 11.53 -13.64 -7.68
CA PRO A 171 11.13 -12.97 -6.45
C PRO A 171 10.03 -11.91 -6.66
N CYS A 172 9.18 -11.70 -5.65
CA CYS A 172 8.12 -10.68 -5.62
C CYS A 172 8.14 -9.97 -4.27
N CYS A 173 8.66 -8.73 -4.25
CA CYS A 173 8.88 -7.89 -3.07
C CYS A 173 7.62 -7.12 -2.65
N ILE A 174 7.31 -7.08 -1.35
CA ILE A 174 6.18 -6.32 -0.77
C ILE A 174 6.66 -5.61 0.50
N ALA A 175 6.59 -4.28 0.51
CA ALA A 175 6.84 -3.44 1.69
C ALA A 175 5.60 -3.27 2.56
N MET A 176 5.78 -3.31 3.89
CA MET A 176 4.69 -3.30 4.87
C MET A 176 5.07 -2.50 6.11
N ARG A 177 4.19 -1.61 6.58
CA ARG A 177 4.29 -1.01 7.92
C ARG A 177 3.30 -1.66 8.89
N LEU A 178 3.80 -2.16 10.02
CA LEU A 178 3.00 -2.51 11.20
C LEU A 178 3.47 -1.65 12.38
N ARG A 179 2.70 -0.62 12.77
CA ARG A 179 2.78 0.31 13.94
C ARG A 179 4.14 0.60 14.63
N PRO A 180 4.30 1.76 15.28
CA PRO A 180 5.45 2.01 16.15
C PRO A 180 5.50 0.99 17.31
N TYR A 181 6.73 0.63 17.68
CA TYR A 181 7.10 -0.34 18.72
C TYR A 181 6.58 -0.02 20.14
N GLU A 182 6.05 1.18 20.39
CA GLU A 182 5.72 1.65 21.74
C GLU A 182 4.39 1.12 22.30
N ASP A 183 3.53 0.49 21.48
CA ASP A 183 2.17 0.11 21.88
C ASP A 183 1.96 -1.42 22.00
N LEU A 184 3.02 -2.22 21.87
CA LEU A 184 2.98 -3.69 21.97
C LEU A 184 3.41 -4.23 23.35
N ARG A 185 3.70 -3.35 24.33
CA ARG A 185 4.07 -3.73 25.71
C ARG A 185 2.99 -3.49 26.77
N LEU A 186 1.74 -3.21 26.38
CA LEU A 186 0.62 -3.11 27.33
C LEU A 186 -0.49 -4.10 26.97
N GLN A 187 -0.12 -5.38 26.90
CA GLN A 187 -1.02 -6.52 27.09
C GLN A 187 -0.25 -7.65 27.81
N GLU A 188 0.19 -7.36 29.04
CA GLU A 188 0.33 -8.35 30.11
C GLU A 188 -0.68 -8.00 31.21
#